data_AF-A0A956IU45-F1
#
_entry.id   AF-A0A956IU45-F1
#
_cell.length_a   1.000
_cell.length_b   1.000
_cell.length_c   1.000
_cell.angle_alpha   90.00
_cell.angle_beta   90.00
_cell.angle_gamma   90.00
#
_symmetry.space_group_name_H-M   'P 1'
#
loop_
_entity.id
_entity.type
_entity.pdbx_description
1 polymer ?
#
loop_
_entity_poly.entity_id
_entity_poly.type
_entity_poly.pdbx_seq_one_letter_code
_entity_poly.pdbx_strand_id
1 'polypeptide(L)'
;MLLGTAPSSSTTPVAWRPATLVYEPRCAEATVLHRALSRHLGRFLEQARTDDGQGVPLFVERELRRFLACGDLRRGFARVHCDDCHKDRLVPT
;
A
#
# COMPACT_ATOMS: atom_id res chain seq x y z
N MET A 1 35.05 -17.39 57.42
CA MET A 1 34.10 -16.26 57.25
C MET A 1 34.97 -15.02 57.05
N LEU A 2 34.91 -14.19 56.00
CA LEU A 2 33.78 -13.68 55.22
C LEU A 2 34.21 -13.37 53.77
N LEU A 3 33.36 -13.86 52.85
CA LEU A 3 32.83 -13.20 51.64
C LEU A 3 33.81 -12.51 50.67
N GLY A 4 34.10 -13.19 49.57
CA GLY A 4 34.53 -12.56 48.32
C GLY A 4 33.38 -11.81 47.64
N THR A 5 33.66 -10.62 47.13
CA THR A 5 32.73 -9.81 46.36
C THR A 5 32.69 -10.24 44.90
N ALA A 6 31.51 -10.62 44.41
CA ALA A 6 31.26 -10.91 43.00
C ALA A 6 31.16 -9.60 42.18
N PRO A 7 31.60 -9.58 40.90
CA PRO A 7 31.41 -8.42 40.05
C PRO A 7 29.93 -8.29 39.64
N SER A 8 29.37 -7.09 39.82
CA SER A 8 28.01 -6.78 39.43
C SER A 8 27.91 -6.63 37.91
N SER A 9 27.45 -7.67 37.23
CA SER A 9 27.07 -7.61 35.82
C SER A 9 25.72 -6.90 35.68
N SER A 10 25.74 -5.61 35.33
CA SER A 10 24.53 -4.86 34.98
C SER A 10 24.11 -5.18 33.55
N THR A 11 23.21 -6.14 33.38
CA THR A 11 22.51 -6.34 32.11
C THR A 11 21.41 -5.29 32.00
N THR A 12 21.63 -4.24 31.22
CA THR A 12 20.57 -3.29 30.84
C THR A 12 19.55 -4.00 29.95
N PRO A 13 18.26 -4.02 30.30
CA PRO A 13 17.24 -4.57 29.41
C PRO A 13 17.07 -3.65 28.19
N VAL A 14 17.16 -4.22 26.98
CA VAL A 14 16.67 -3.57 25.76
C VAL A 14 15.16 -3.49 25.86
N ALA A 15 14.64 -2.30 26.13
CA ALA A 15 13.22 -2.04 26.12
C ALA A 15 12.73 -1.99 24.67
N TRP A 16 11.93 -2.98 24.26
CA TRP A 16 11.16 -2.91 23.02
C TRP A 16 10.12 -1.81 23.18
N ARG A 17 10.31 -0.68 22.48
CA ARG A 17 9.22 0.28 22.27
C ARG A 17 8.46 -0.18 21.03
N PRO A 18 7.17 -0.56 21.14
CA PRO A 18 6.38 -0.75 19.94
C PRO A 18 6.35 0.59 19.20
N ALA A 19 6.87 0.62 17.98
CA ALA A 19 6.63 1.74 17.10
C ALA A 19 5.11 1.81 16.89
N THR A 20 4.51 2.95 17.20
CA THR A 20 3.13 3.23 16.84
C THR A 20 3.04 3.20 15.32
N LEU A 21 2.55 2.09 14.77
CA LEU A 21 2.40 1.88 13.34
C LEU A 21 1.17 2.68 12.88
N VAL A 22 1.38 3.95 12.54
CA VAL A 22 0.35 4.76 11.92
C VAL A 22 0.15 4.21 10.51
N TYR A 23 -1.04 3.65 10.24
CA TYR A 23 -1.39 3.22 8.89
C TYR A 23 -1.20 4.41 7.95
N GLU A 24 -0.51 4.23 6.84
CA GLU A 24 -0.40 5.23 5.77
C GLU A 24 -1.06 4.63 4.52
N PRO A 25 -1.99 5.35 3.86
CA PRO A 25 -2.64 4.83 2.68
C PRO A 25 -1.60 4.51 1.60
N ARG A 26 -1.78 3.39 0.92
CA ARG A 26 -0.90 3.01 -0.18
C ARG A 26 -1.03 4.03 -1.32
N CYS A 27 0.08 4.59 -1.79
CA CYS A 27 0.12 5.33 -3.05
C CYS A 27 0.27 4.33 -4.21
N ALA A 28 -0.85 3.97 -4.84
CA ALA A 28 -0.88 2.96 -5.89
C ALA A 28 -0.06 3.37 -7.11
N GLU A 29 -0.07 4.66 -7.46
CA GLU A 29 0.62 5.28 -8.59
C GLU A 29 2.15 5.25 -8.45
N ALA A 30 2.64 5.12 -7.21
CA ALA A 30 4.07 4.96 -6.95
C ALA A 30 4.56 3.52 -7.22
N THR A 31 3.65 2.55 -7.31
CA THR A 31 4.03 1.13 -7.51
C THR A 31 4.54 0.87 -8.93
N VAL A 32 5.46 -0.09 -9.06
CA VAL A 32 6.02 -0.49 -10.36
C VAL A 32 4.93 -0.99 -11.30
N LEU A 33 4.00 -1.81 -10.81
CA LEU A 33 2.91 -2.38 -11.61
C LEU A 33 1.99 -1.30 -12.16
N HIS A 34 1.58 -0.34 -11.33
CA HIS A 34 0.73 0.78 -11.79
C HIS A 34 1.42 1.59 -12.87
N ARG A 35 2.71 1.91 -12.70
CA ARG A 35 3.50 2.63 -13.71
C ARG A 35 3.64 1.85 -15.01
N ALA A 36 3.84 0.54 -14.93
CA ALA A 36 3.92 -0.31 -16.13
C ALA A 36 2.58 -0.35 -16.87
N LEU A 37 1.48 -0.58 -16.16
CA LEU A 37 0.14 -0.66 -16.76
C LEU A 37 -0.33 0.70 -17.30
N SER A 38 -0.15 1.79 -16.54
CA SER A 38 -0.54 3.13 -17.00
C SER A 38 0.18 3.52 -18.29
N ARG A 39 1.43 3.10 -18.45
CA ARG A 39 2.22 3.37 -19.67
C ARG A 39 1.90 2.43 -20.83
N HIS A 40 1.61 1.16 -20.56
CA HIS A 40 1.63 0.12 -21.60
C HIS A 40 0.30 -0.60 -21.84
N LEU A 41 -0.74 -0.39 -21.02
CA LEU A 41 -1.99 -1.15 -21.10
C LEU A 41 -2.64 -1.06 -22.49
N GLY A 42 -2.70 0.14 -23.09
CA GLY A 42 -3.30 0.30 -24.43
C GLY A 42 -2.59 -0.52 -25.50
N ARG A 43 -1.25 -0.48 -25.53
CA ARG A 43 -0.43 -1.27 -26.46
C ARG A 43 -0.58 -2.77 -26.21
N PHE A 44 -0.55 -3.18 -24.94
CA PHE A 44 -0.73 -4.58 -24.56
C PHE A 44 -2.07 -5.14 -25.06
N LEU A 45 -3.17 -4.40 -24.87
CA LEU A 45 -4.50 -4.83 -25.32
C LEU A 45 -4.59 -4.89 -26.85
N GLU A 46 -3.94 -3.97 -27.56
CA GLU A 46 -3.91 -3.97 -29.03
C GLU A 46 -3.11 -5.15 -29.58
N GLN A 47 -1.93 -5.38 -29.02
CA GLN A 47 -1.08 -6.52 -29.36
C GLN A 47 -1.83 -7.85 -29.18
N ALA A 48 -2.51 -8.03 -28.05
CA ALA A 48 -3.30 -9.23 -27.77
C ALA A 48 -4.43 -9.46 -28.79
N ARG A 49 -5.05 -8.40 -29.32
CA ARG A 49 -6.06 -8.51 -30.38
C ARG A 49 -5.45 -8.92 -31.71
N THR A 50 -4.25 -8.43 -32.02
CA THR A 50 -3.57 -8.72 -33.28
C THR A 50 -3.01 -10.15 -33.31
N ASP A 51 -2.42 -10.60 -32.21
CA ASP A 51 -1.72 -11.90 -32.16
C ASP A 51 -2.71 -13.08 -32.07
N ASP A 52 -3.74 -12.99 -31.22
CA ASP A 52 -4.69 -14.09 -30.96
C ASP A 52 -6.06 -13.90 -31.62
N GLY A 53 -6.30 -12.75 -32.26
CA GLY A 53 -7.58 -12.39 -32.91
C GLY A 53 -8.76 -12.13 -31.96
N GLN A 54 -8.72 -12.67 -30.74
CA GLN A 54 -9.77 -12.54 -29.72
C GLN A 54 -9.44 -11.48 -28.65
N GLY A 55 -8.16 -11.11 -28.49
CA GLY A 55 -7.72 -10.29 -27.38
C GLY A 55 -7.72 -11.02 -26.04
N VAL A 56 -7.50 -10.27 -24.95
CA VAL A 56 -7.61 -10.82 -23.60
C VAL A 56 -9.08 -11.02 -23.21
N PRO A 57 -9.39 -11.97 -22.30
CA PRO A 57 -10.75 -12.08 -21.76
C PRO A 57 -11.25 -10.75 -21.19
N LEU A 58 -12.53 -10.43 -21.41
CA LEU A 58 -13.13 -9.14 -21.02
C LEU A 58 -12.93 -8.79 -19.54
N PHE A 59 -12.97 -9.79 -18.65
CA PHE A 59 -12.74 -9.56 -17.23
C PHE A 59 -11.31 -9.07 -16.95
N VAL A 60 -10.31 -9.55 -17.71
CA VAL A 60 -8.90 -9.14 -17.54
C VAL A 60 -8.74 -7.66 -17.92
N GLU A 61 -9.23 -7.24 -19.09
CA GLU A 61 -9.15 -5.85 -19.49
C GLU A 61 -9.86 -4.94 -18.48
N ARG A 62 -11.06 -5.33 -18.03
CA ARG A 62 -11.82 -4.58 -17.03
C ARG A 62 -11.05 -4.42 -15.73
N GLU A 63 -10.50 -5.51 -15.19
CA GLU A 63 -9.76 -5.44 -13.91
C GLU A 63 -8.46 -4.65 -14.05
N LEU A 64 -7.74 -4.72 -15.17
CA LEU A 64 -6.55 -3.90 -15.41
C LEU A 64 -6.90 -2.40 -15.46
N ARG A 65 -8.01 -2.03 -16.10
CA ARG A 65 -8.50 -0.64 -16.11
C ARG A 65 -8.96 -0.20 -14.72
N ARG A 66 -9.63 -1.07 -13.97
CA ARG A 66 -10.06 -0.80 -12.58
C ARG A 66 -8.87 -0.63 -11.65
N PHE A 67 -7.83 -1.44 -11.82
CA PHE A 67 -6.60 -1.33 -11.05
C PHE A 67 -5.95 0.05 -11.19
N LEU A 68 -5.93 0.62 -12.40
CA LEU A 68 -5.40 1.97 -12.64
C LEU A 68 -6.22 3.09 -11.99
N ALA A 69 -7.49 2.83 -11.69
CA ALA A 69 -8.39 3.74 -10.97
C ALA A 69 -8.30 3.58 -9.43
N CYS A 70 -7.64 2.53 -8.94
CA CYS A 70 -7.56 2.25 -7.52
C CYS A 70 -6.75 3.32 -6.79
N GLY A 71 -7.31 3.91 -5.74
CA GLY A 71 -6.65 4.93 -4.93
C GLY A 71 -6.86 6.37 -5.41
N ASP A 72 -7.47 6.58 -6.57
CA ASP A 72 -7.71 7.91 -7.13
C ASP A 72 -8.88 8.61 -6.44
N LEU A 73 -8.57 9.51 -5.51
CA LEU A 73 -9.56 10.32 -4.77
C LEU A 73 -10.46 11.17 -5.69
N ARG A 74 -10.07 11.43 -6.94
CA ARG A 74 -10.92 12.17 -7.90
C ARG A 74 -12.14 11.37 -8.36
N ARG A 75 -12.13 10.05 -8.14
CA ARG A 75 -13.22 9.14 -8.55
C ARG A 75 -14.25 8.89 -7.46
N GLY A 76 -13.97 9.30 -6.23
CA GLY A 76 -14.83 9.09 -5.08
C GLY A 76 -14.01 8.72 -3.83
N PHE A 77 -14.48 9.19 -2.69
CA PHE A 77 -13.88 8.86 -1.39
C PHE A 77 -14.91 8.99 -0.27
N ALA A 78 -14.68 8.23 0.80
CA ALA A 78 -15.28 8.48 2.10
C ALA A 78 -14.38 9.42 2.92
N ARG A 79 -14.98 10.38 3.62
CA ARG A 79 -14.28 11.22 4.59
C ARG A 79 -14.59 10.68 5.99
N VAL A 80 -13.54 10.27 6.70
CA VAL A 80 -13.61 9.88 8.11
C VAL A 80 -13.14 11.08 8.93
N HIS A 81 -14.04 11.62 9.76
CA HIS A 81 -13.76 12.74 10.66
C HIS A 81 -13.66 12.22 12.10
N CYS A 82 -12.73 12.77 12.88
CA CYS A 82 -12.65 12.52 14.33
C CYS A 82 -13.04 13.78 15.09
N ASP A 83 -14.10 13.71 15.90
CA ASP A 83 -14.61 14.87 16.63
C ASP A 83 -13.67 15.34 17.75
N ASP A 84 -12.88 14.45 18.35
CA ASP A 84 -11.98 14.80 19.46
C ASP A 84 -10.75 15.60 19.01
N CYS A 85 -10.20 15.26 17.84
CA CYS A 85 -8.97 15.88 17.33
C CYS A 85 -9.16 16.66 16.01
N HIS A 86 -10.38 16.71 15.49
CA HIS A 86 -10.80 17.42 14.28
C HIS A 86 -10.02 17.08 13.00
N LYS A 87 -9.36 15.91 12.96
CA LYS A 87 -8.63 15.46 11.77
C LYS A 87 -9.56 14.74 10.80
N ASP A 88 -9.42 15.07 9.52
CA ASP A 88 -10.05 14.36 8.43
C ASP A 88 -9.09 13.36 7.79
N ARG A 89 -9.64 12.19 7.43
CA ARG A 89 -8.96 11.20 6.61
C ARG A 89 -9.82 10.83 5.40
N LEU A 90 -9.23 10.92 4.21
CA LEU A 90 -9.89 10.50 2.98
C LEU A 90 -9.54 9.05 2.67
N VAL A 91 -10.56 8.25 2.39
CA VAL A 91 -10.45 6.83 2.05
C VAL A 91 -11.06 6.63 0.65
N PRO A 92 -10.28 6.23 -0.37
CA PRO A 92 -10.81 5.90 -1.70
C PRO A 92 -11.89 4.82 -1.62
N THR A 93 -12.97 4.96 -2.41
CA THR A 93 -14.12 4.03 -2.47
C THR A 93 -14.06 3.06 -3.64
#